data_AF-A0A445GT33-F1
#
_entry.id   AF-A0A445GT33-F1
#
_cell.length_a   1.000
_cell.length_b   1.000
_cell.length_c   1.000
_cell.angle_alpha   90.00
_cell.angle_beta   90.00
_cell.angle_gamma   90.00
#
_symmetry.space_group_name_H-M   'P 1'
#
loop_
_entity.id
_entity.type
_entity.pdbx_description
1 polymer ?
#
loop_
_entity_poly.entity_id
_entity_poly.type
_entity_poly.pdbx_seq_one_letter_code
_entity_poly.pdbx_strand_id
1 'polypeptide(L)'
;MATLTQRTVASSIFHSHTLPRKPCFFLRFRFPSTFCNFTFSLSNFAVKSSSRLAVISASSSSEYHHNSSSSPDIAVLLEVDGVLMDSHRVGNRLAFNKAFEKLGLDCANWTEPVYSDLSKRSAGDEEKMVFLYFNRIGWPSSLPTNEQGLFAKRVLQQKEKALEEFVMSKSLPLRPGLEQFIDDAYNEGVPVVILTAYGKSGDNITGSIMEKLGDDRSIKVIIVGNKEVEQSLYGQLVLGKVIASGLDEELANEAKRAVSAEKQRLAKEVASMLKLSVEIDTSSSESLAKIVAALRAGAEYAGIPVCNCVLVAGSQSGVAGGTQVGMPCVVLRSR
;
A
#
# COMPACT_ATOMS: atom_id res chain seq x y z
N MET A 1 -61.76 -5.41 -31.48
CA MET A 1 -61.66 -5.96 -32.84
C MET A 1 -60.69 -5.11 -33.65
N ALA A 2 -59.47 -5.59 -33.85
CA ALA A 2 -58.61 -5.29 -34.99
C ALA A 2 -57.48 -6.34 -34.97
N THR A 3 -57.17 -6.83 -36.16
CA THR A 3 -56.63 -8.15 -36.51
C THR A 3 -55.11 -8.28 -36.39
N LEU A 4 -54.69 -9.51 -36.07
CA LEU A 4 -53.32 -10.03 -36.16
C LEU A 4 -52.75 -9.94 -37.58
N THR A 5 -51.43 -9.76 -37.68
CA THR A 5 -50.60 -10.46 -38.67
C THR A 5 -49.27 -10.87 -38.04
N GLN A 6 -49.03 -12.18 -38.02
CA GLN A 6 -47.80 -12.84 -37.59
C GLN A 6 -46.68 -12.65 -38.62
N ARG A 7 -45.44 -12.51 -38.15
CA ARG A 7 -44.25 -12.91 -38.89
C ARG A 7 -43.34 -13.75 -37.99
N THR A 8 -43.22 -15.01 -38.36
CA THR A 8 -42.32 -16.04 -37.85
C THR A 8 -40.98 -15.94 -38.57
N VAL A 9 -39.84 -15.88 -37.87
CA VAL A 9 -38.56 -16.45 -38.37
C VAL A 9 -37.67 -16.91 -37.20
N ALA A 10 -37.43 -18.22 -37.20
CA ALA A 10 -36.27 -19.00 -36.77
C ALA A 10 -35.59 -18.77 -35.40
N SER A 11 -35.77 -19.77 -34.54
CA SER A 11 -34.86 -20.16 -33.47
C SER A 11 -33.57 -20.78 -34.03
N SER A 12 -32.41 -20.24 -33.69
CA SER A 12 -31.12 -20.91 -33.89
C SER A 12 -30.63 -21.51 -32.57
N ILE A 13 -30.62 -22.84 -32.55
CA ILE A 13 -30.03 -23.70 -31.53
C ILE A 13 -28.51 -23.55 -31.64
N PHE A 14 -27.84 -23.03 -30.61
CA PHE A 14 -26.38 -23.15 -30.51
C PHE A 14 -26.03 -24.47 -29.83
N HIS A 15 -25.54 -25.40 -30.65
CA HIS A 15 -24.92 -26.65 -30.23
C HIS A 15 -23.62 -26.38 -29.47
N SER A 16 -23.49 -27.03 -28.32
CA SER A 16 -22.24 -27.17 -27.57
C SER A 16 -21.27 -28.07 -28.34
N HIS A 17 -20.17 -27.50 -28.82
CA HIS A 17 -19.02 -28.27 -29.30
C HIS A 17 -17.91 -28.25 -28.25
N THR A 18 -17.79 -29.38 -27.55
CA THR A 18 -16.56 -29.81 -26.87
C THR A 18 -15.59 -30.37 -27.89
N LEU A 19 -14.29 -30.06 -27.77
CA LEU A 19 -13.10 -30.79 -28.26
C LEU A 19 -11.84 -29.91 -28.05
N PRO A 20 -10.59 -30.45 -28.02
CA PRO A 20 -9.99 -31.29 -26.99
C PRO A 20 -8.76 -30.62 -26.32
N ARG A 21 -8.40 -31.10 -25.12
CA ARG A 21 -7.14 -30.77 -24.43
C ARG A 21 -5.92 -31.29 -25.24
N LYS A 22 -4.91 -30.43 -25.43
CA LYS A 22 -3.52 -30.84 -25.72
C LYS A 22 -2.53 -30.10 -24.81
N PRO A 23 -1.41 -30.74 -24.45
CA PRO A 23 -0.56 -30.31 -23.35
C PRO A 23 0.44 -29.25 -23.81
N CYS A 24 0.55 -28.15 -23.07
CA CYS A 24 1.64 -27.20 -23.27
C CYS A 24 2.81 -27.56 -22.36
N PHE A 25 3.96 -27.70 -23.02
CA PHE A 25 5.25 -28.08 -22.51
C PHE A 25 5.74 -27.17 -21.37
N PHE A 26 6.39 -27.78 -20.38
CA PHE A 26 7.23 -27.11 -19.40
C PHE A 26 8.36 -26.35 -20.11
N LEU A 27 8.27 -25.02 -20.14
CA LEU A 27 9.42 -24.16 -20.41
C LEU A 27 10.20 -23.99 -19.11
N ARG A 28 11.26 -24.80 -18.96
CA ARG A 28 12.35 -24.54 -18.02
C ARG A 28 13.02 -23.22 -18.42
N PHE A 29 12.78 -22.15 -17.67
CA PHE A 29 13.60 -20.95 -17.77
C PHE A 29 14.97 -21.26 -17.14
N ARG A 30 15.98 -21.44 -17.99
CA ARG A 30 17.39 -21.45 -17.63
C ARG A 30 17.86 -20.00 -17.69
N PHE A 31 18.04 -19.34 -16.55
CA PHE A 31 18.68 -18.03 -16.51
C PHE A 31 20.17 -18.18 -16.80
N PRO A 32 20.78 -17.36 -17.67
CA PRO A 32 22.22 -17.30 -17.83
C PRO A 32 22.82 -16.65 -16.57
N SER A 33 23.68 -17.39 -15.88
CA SER A 33 24.55 -16.87 -14.83
C SER A 33 25.68 -16.07 -15.50
N THR A 34 25.51 -14.75 -15.62
CA THR A 34 26.64 -13.87 -15.92
C THR A 34 27.07 -13.22 -14.61
N PHE A 35 28.11 -13.81 -14.02
CA PHE A 35 28.84 -13.24 -12.89
C PHE A 35 29.49 -11.92 -13.32
N CYS A 36 29.07 -10.81 -12.72
CA CYS A 36 29.88 -9.59 -12.67
C CYS A 36 30.39 -9.44 -11.24
N ASN A 37 31.59 -9.95 -11.00
CA ASN A 37 32.34 -9.67 -9.78
C ASN A 37 32.78 -8.20 -9.81
N PHE A 38 32.10 -7.34 -9.07
CA PHE A 38 32.68 -6.06 -8.65
C PHE A 38 33.36 -6.25 -7.30
N THR A 39 34.66 -6.55 -7.34
CA THR A 39 35.56 -6.38 -6.20
C THR A 39 35.76 -4.89 -5.95
N PHE A 40 35.15 -4.36 -4.90
CA PHE A 40 35.51 -3.05 -4.38
C PHE A 40 36.79 -3.21 -3.54
N SER A 41 37.87 -2.60 -4.03
CA SER A 41 39.12 -2.46 -3.27
C SER A 41 38.92 -1.36 -2.24
N LEU A 42 38.93 -1.73 -0.95
CA LEU A 42 38.92 -0.78 0.15
C LEU A 42 40.35 -0.26 0.35
N SER A 43 40.63 0.96 -0.08
CA SER A 43 41.88 1.65 0.24
C SER A 43 41.86 2.09 1.71
N ASN A 44 42.88 1.62 2.44
CA ASN A 44 43.16 1.88 3.85
C ASN A 44 43.00 3.36 4.26
N PHE A 45 42.07 3.63 5.17
CA PHE A 45 42.13 4.80 6.05
C PHE A 45 42.51 4.33 7.46
N ALA A 46 43.72 4.70 7.86
CA ALA A 46 44.24 4.43 9.19
C ALA A 46 43.60 5.40 10.20
N VAL A 47 42.78 4.88 11.09
CA VAL A 47 42.39 5.58 12.33
C VAL A 47 42.97 4.80 13.49
N LYS A 48 43.88 5.45 14.22
CA LYS A 48 44.44 4.95 15.48
C LYS A 48 43.37 5.02 16.56
N SER A 49 43.00 3.88 17.14
CA SER A 49 42.58 3.83 18.53
C SER A 49 42.79 2.43 19.10
N SER A 50 43.55 2.38 20.20
CA SER A 50 43.89 1.19 20.96
C SER A 50 42.67 0.61 21.69
N SER A 51 42.37 -0.66 21.45
CA SER A 51 41.94 -1.58 22.51
C SER A 51 42.28 -3.01 22.11
N ARG A 52 43.03 -3.67 22.98
CA ARG A 52 43.54 -5.03 22.82
C ARG A 52 42.40 -6.01 23.06
N LEU A 53 42.10 -6.88 22.09
CA LEU A 53 41.49 -8.18 22.31
C LEU A 53 42.10 -9.15 21.29
N ALA A 54 42.92 -10.07 21.79
CA ALA A 54 43.55 -11.12 21.01
C ALA A 54 42.50 -12.20 20.68
N VAL A 55 42.22 -12.40 19.39
CA VAL A 55 41.47 -13.57 18.93
C VAL A 55 42.48 -14.69 18.67
N ILE A 56 42.55 -15.63 19.60
CA ILE A 56 43.26 -16.89 19.44
C ILE A 56 42.44 -17.73 18.45
N SER A 57 43.02 -18.04 17.30
CA SER A 57 42.51 -19.06 16.39
C SER A 57 42.75 -20.44 17.02
N ALA A 58 41.69 -21.15 17.35
CA ALA A 58 41.72 -22.56 17.68
C ALA A 58 40.83 -23.31 16.69
N SER A 59 41.47 -23.99 15.73
CA SER A 59 40.83 -24.95 14.86
C SER A 59 40.55 -26.22 15.66
N SER A 60 39.28 -26.51 15.94
CA SER A 60 38.85 -27.86 16.35
C SER A 60 37.88 -28.40 15.31
N SER A 61 38.38 -29.34 14.53
CA SER A 61 37.58 -30.23 13.70
C SER A 61 36.71 -31.11 14.59
N SER A 62 35.40 -30.88 14.57
CA SER A 62 34.43 -31.87 15.01
C SER A 62 33.34 -31.95 13.93
N GLU A 63 33.29 -33.09 13.26
CA GLU A 63 32.21 -33.47 12.35
C GLU A 63 30.89 -33.50 13.13
N TYR A 64 30.13 -32.41 13.05
CA TYR A 64 28.72 -32.40 13.38
C TYR A 64 27.96 -32.31 12.06
N HIS A 65 27.03 -33.26 11.87
CA HIS A 65 26.03 -33.19 10.82
C HIS A 65 25.22 -31.90 10.98
N HIS A 66 25.63 -30.84 10.29
CA HIS A 66 24.80 -29.67 10.08
C HIS A 66 23.63 -30.09 9.20
N ASN A 67 22.47 -30.24 9.81
CA ASN A 67 21.23 -30.02 9.11
C ASN A 67 21.29 -28.55 8.67
N SER A 68 21.68 -28.32 7.42
CA SER A 68 21.76 -26.98 6.84
C SER A 68 20.33 -26.45 6.77
N SER A 69 19.85 -25.79 7.83
CA SER A 69 18.75 -24.85 7.68
C SER A 69 19.26 -23.78 6.74
N SER A 70 18.98 -23.93 5.45
CA SER A 70 19.23 -22.89 4.47
C SER A 70 18.60 -21.62 5.02
N SER A 71 19.38 -20.56 5.17
CA SER A 71 18.84 -19.23 5.41
C SER A 71 17.68 -19.00 4.43
N PRO A 72 16.56 -18.43 4.86
CA PRO A 72 15.43 -18.22 3.97
C PRO A 72 15.90 -17.43 2.75
N ASP A 73 15.63 -17.94 1.56
CA ASP A 73 16.04 -17.28 0.31
C ASP A 73 15.10 -16.13 -0.06
N ILE A 74 13.96 -15.99 0.64
CA ILE A 74 12.86 -15.07 0.31
C ILE A 74 12.25 -14.47 1.57
N ALA A 75 11.72 -13.25 1.46
CA ALA A 75 10.86 -12.62 2.47
C ALA A 75 9.60 -12.04 1.82
N VAL A 76 8.52 -11.93 2.61
CA VAL A 76 7.27 -11.33 2.17
C VAL A 76 7.04 -10.02 2.90
N LEU A 77 6.84 -8.95 2.13
CA LEU A 77 6.51 -7.62 2.61
C LEU A 77 5.02 -7.37 2.35
N LEU A 78 4.27 -7.00 3.37
CA LEU A 78 2.82 -6.80 3.34
C LEU A 78 2.48 -5.32 3.54
N GLU A 79 1.69 -4.77 2.62
CA GLU A 79 1.04 -3.48 2.84
C GLU A 79 -0.05 -3.57 3.92
N VAL A 80 -0.28 -2.46 4.61
CA VAL A 80 -1.42 -2.37 5.53
C VAL A 80 -2.72 -2.23 4.75
N ASP A 81 -2.81 -1.16 3.96
CA ASP A 81 -4.01 -0.80 3.20
C ASP A 81 -4.24 -1.76 2.03
N GLY A 82 -5.44 -2.34 1.98
CA GLY A 82 -5.86 -3.28 0.93
C GLY A 82 -5.34 -4.71 1.11
N VAL A 83 -4.30 -4.94 1.93
CA VAL A 83 -3.69 -6.26 2.15
C VAL A 83 -4.01 -6.79 3.55
N LEU A 84 -3.44 -6.20 4.61
CA LEU A 84 -3.79 -6.59 5.98
C LEU A 84 -5.26 -6.35 6.29
N MET A 85 -5.82 -5.25 5.78
CA MET A 85 -7.20 -4.85 6.00
C MET A 85 -7.83 -4.28 4.73
N ASP A 86 -9.13 -4.51 4.53
CA ASP A 86 -9.88 -3.95 3.38
C ASP A 86 -10.38 -2.53 3.70
N SER A 87 -9.44 -1.60 3.85
CA SER A 87 -9.74 -0.18 4.12
C SER A 87 -10.50 0.47 2.96
N HIS A 88 -10.29 0.00 1.73
CA HIS A 88 -10.95 0.55 0.54
C HIS A 88 -12.44 0.19 0.43
N ARG A 89 -12.85 -1.07 0.66
CA ARG A 89 -14.26 -1.45 0.52
C ARG A 89 -15.00 -1.35 1.84
N VAL A 90 -14.43 -1.91 2.90
CA VAL A 90 -15.08 -1.96 4.22
C VAL A 90 -14.88 -0.63 4.93
N GLY A 91 -13.65 -0.12 4.96
CA GLY A 91 -13.32 1.15 5.62
C GLY A 91 -14.07 2.33 5.02
N ASN A 92 -13.96 2.58 3.71
CA ASN A 92 -14.64 3.72 3.07
C ASN A 92 -16.16 3.71 3.26
N ARG A 93 -16.81 2.55 3.09
CA ARG A 93 -18.26 2.45 3.25
C ARG A 93 -18.69 2.78 4.68
N LEU A 94 -18.01 2.22 5.67
CA LEU A 94 -18.26 2.54 7.08
C LEU A 94 -17.99 4.03 7.36
N ALA A 95 -16.93 4.59 6.78
CA ALA A 95 -16.55 5.99 6.91
C ALA A 95 -17.61 6.95 6.33
N PHE A 96 -18.20 6.63 5.18
CA PHE A 96 -19.34 7.37 4.64
C PHE A 96 -20.53 7.35 5.58
N ASN A 97 -20.90 6.18 6.09
CA ASN A 97 -22.03 6.05 7.02
C ASN A 97 -21.79 6.85 8.30
N LYS A 98 -20.55 6.83 8.83
CA LYS A 98 -20.20 7.63 10.00
C LYS A 98 -20.19 9.13 9.69
N ALA A 99 -19.79 9.53 8.51
CA ALA A 99 -19.85 10.92 8.05
C ALA A 99 -21.31 11.41 7.95
N PHE A 100 -22.21 10.58 7.44
CA PHE A 100 -23.63 10.87 7.38
C PHE A 100 -24.23 11.05 8.78
N GLU A 101 -23.94 10.11 9.70
CA GLU A 101 -24.33 10.20 11.11
C GLU A 101 -23.83 11.50 11.76
N LYS A 102 -22.53 11.84 11.60
CA LYS A 102 -21.94 13.08 12.14
C LYS A 102 -22.58 14.36 11.56
N LEU A 103 -23.19 14.28 10.38
CA LEU A 103 -23.90 15.40 9.74
C LEU A 103 -25.41 15.40 10.03
N GLY A 104 -25.90 14.50 10.90
CA GLY A 104 -27.33 14.38 11.25
C GLY A 104 -28.18 13.77 10.15
N LEU A 105 -27.58 12.95 9.27
CA LEU A 105 -28.24 12.29 8.15
C LEU A 105 -28.53 10.83 8.51
N ASP A 106 -29.27 10.61 9.59
CA ASP A 106 -29.47 9.27 10.18
C ASP A 106 -30.16 8.28 9.21
N CYS A 107 -30.91 8.80 8.24
CA CYS A 107 -31.55 8.01 7.19
C CYS A 107 -30.59 7.59 6.05
N ALA A 108 -29.39 8.19 5.98
CA ALA A 108 -28.40 7.86 4.97
C ALA A 108 -27.43 6.79 5.49
N ASN A 109 -27.64 5.56 5.03
CA ASN A 109 -26.79 4.43 5.35
C ASN A 109 -26.55 3.57 4.11
N TRP A 110 -25.31 3.56 3.64
CA TRP A 110 -24.89 2.75 2.51
C TRP A 110 -24.59 1.32 2.96
N THR A 111 -25.48 0.42 2.58
CA THR A 111 -25.21 -1.01 2.58
C THR A 111 -24.16 -1.35 1.53
N GLU A 112 -23.55 -2.52 1.64
CA GLU A 112 -22.53 -2.96 0.68
C GLU A 112 -23.00 -2.96 -0.79
N PRO A 113 -24.21 -3.45 -1.14
CA PRO A 113 -24.71 -3.36 -2.51
C PRO A 113 -24.86 -1.92 -2.99
N VAL A 114 -25.30 -1.00 -2.13
CA VAL A 114 -25.47 0.43 -2.47
C VAL A 114 -24.11 1.06 -2.75
N TYR A 115 -23.13 0.86 -1.86
CA TYR A 115 -21.78 1.38 -2.05
C TYR A 115 -21.13 0.85 -3.34
N SER A 116 -21.28 -0.45 -3.61
CA SER A 116 -20.74 -1.08 -4.83
C SER A 116 -21.37 -0.51 -6.10
N ASP A 117 -22.70 -0.31 -6.14
CA ASP A 117 -23.39 0.32 -7.27
C ASP A 117 -22.91 1.76 -7.49
N LEU A 118 -22.87 2.56 -6.43
CA LEU A 118 -22.43 3.95 -6.48
C LEU A 118 -20.99 4.05 -6.99
N SER A 119 -20.08 3.25 -6.43
CA SER A 119 -18.67 3.23 -6.80
C SER A 119 -18.48 2.84 -8.28
N LYS A 120 -19.21 1.83 -8.76
CA LYS A 120 -19.16 1.42 -10.18
C LYS A 120 -19.66 2.54 -11.10
N ARG A 121 -20.79 3.16 -10.77
CA ARG A 121 -21.42 4.21 -11.59
C ARG A 121 -20.65 5.53 -11.58
N SER A 122 -19.94 5.81 -10.48
CA SER A 122 -19.06 6.96 -10.38
C SER A 122 -17.66 6.71 -10.96
N ALA A 123 -17.32 5.46 -11.30
CA ALA A 123 -15.95 5.03 -11.61
C ALA A 123 -14.97 5.34 -10.47
N GLY A 124 -15.43 5.19 -9.21
CA GLY A 124 -14.63 5.44 -8.02
C GLY A 124 -14.57 6.90 -7.56
N ASP A 125 -15.17 7.84 -8.31
CA ASP A 125 -15.26 9.24 -7.91
C ASP A 125 -16.20 9.39 -6.72
N GLU A 126 -15.63 9.65 -5.54
CA GLU A 126 -16.34 9.72 -4.27
C GLU A 126 -17.31 10.91 -4.19
N GLU A 127 -16.97 12.07 -4.78
CA GLU A 127 -17.87 13.23 -4.83
C GLU A 127 -19.11 12.89 -5.67
N LYS A 128 -18.90 12.30 -6.84
CA LYS A 128 -19.95 11.83 -7.73
C LYS A 128 -20.82 10.75 -7.09
N MET A 129 -20.28 9.89 -6.22
CA MET A 129 -21.10 8.93 -5.45
C MET A 129 -22.11 9.66 -4.56
N VAL A 130 -21.68 10.70 -3.84
CA VAL A 130 -22.55 11.51 -2.99
C VAL A 130 -23.66 12.16 -3.82
N PHE A 131 -23.32 12.78 -4.95
CA PHE A 131 -24.31 13.36 -5.87
C PHE A 131 -25.28 12.32 -6.41
N LEU A 132 -24.80 11.16 -6.89
CA LEU A 132 -25.65 10.09 -7.43
C LEU A 132 -26.64 9.57 -6.38
N TYR A 133 -26.20 9.47 -5.13
CA TYR A 133 -27.06 9.03 -4.02
C TYR A 133 -28.15 10.06 -3.72
N PHE A 134 -27.78 11.31 -3.40
CA PHE A 134 -28.75 12.33 -3.02
C PHE A 134 -29.64 12.82 -4.18
N ASN A 135 -29.18 12.74 -5.43
CA ASN A 135 -30.06 12.96 -6.60
C ASN A 135 -31.14 11.88 -6.74
N ARG A 136 -30.90 10.66 -6.22
CA ARG A 136 -31.86 9.56 -6.29
C ARG A 136 -32.84 9.57 -5.11
N ILE A 137 -32.34 9.82 -3.89
CA ILE A 137 -33.15 9.74 -2.68
C ILE A 137 -33.71 11.10 -2.21
N GLY A 138 -33.22 12.20 -2.80
CA GLY A 138 -33.52 13.56 -2.38
C GLY A 138 -32.42 14.16 -1.51
N TRP A 139 -32.11 15.43 -1.74
CA TRP A 139 -31.19 16.20 -0.91
C TRP A 139 -31.86 16.61 0.42
N PRO A 140 -31.08 16.86 1.49
CA PRO A 140 -31.63 17.40 2.74
C PRO A 140 -32.44 18.67 2.48
N SER A 141 -33.67 18.77 3.01
CA SER A 141 -34.59 19.86 2.68
C SER A 141 -34.09 21.26 3.10
N SER A 142 -33.19 21.31 4.09
CA SER A 142 -32.54 22.54 4.55
C SER A 142 -31.33 22.96 3.71
N LEU A 143 -30.93 22.17 2.71
CA LEU A 143 -29.75 22.43 1.88
C LEU A 143 -30.14 23.16 0.57
N PRO A 144 -29.68 24.40 0.36
CA PRO A 144 -29.88 25.12 -0.89
C PRO A 144 -29.23 24.40 -2.08
N THR A 145 -29.84 24.45 -3.27
CA THR A 145 -29.33 23.78 -4.47
C THR A 145 -27.93 24.25 -4.88
N ASN A 146 -27.63 25.54 -4.71
CA ASN A 146 -26.31 26.11 -4.98
C ASN A 146 -25.23 25.68 -3.98
N GLU A 147 -25.59 25.06 -2.86
CA GLU A 147 -24.66 24.59 -1.82
C GLU A 147 -24.38 23.08 -1.88
N GLN A 148 -24.99 22.35 -2.81
CA GLN A 148 -24.82 20.90 -2.94
C GLN A 148 -23.35 20.47 -3.07
N GLY A 149 -22.54 21.21 -3.83
CA GLY A 149 -21.10 20.94 -3.96
C GLY A 149 -20.33 21.17 -2.65
N LEU A 150 -20.66 22.23 -1.89
CA LEU A 150 -20.05 22.47 -0.58
C LEU A 150 -20.45 21.40 0.43
N PHE A 151 -21.68 20.92 0.36
CA PHE A 151 -22.14 19.80 1.18
C PHE A 151 -21.41 18.49 0.83
N ALA A 152 -21.27 18.16 -0.46
CA ALA A 152 -20.54 16.96 -0.86
C ALA A 152 -19.09 16.99 -0.36
N LYS A 153 -18.41 18.14 -0.46
CA LYS A 153 -17.07 18.34 0.12
C LYS A 153 -17.05 18.15 1.64
N ARG A 154 -18.05 18.66 2.36
CA ARG A 154 -18.18 18.43 3.82
C ARG A 154 -18.35 16.96 4.17
N VAL A 155 -19.15 16.21 3.40
CA VAL A 155 -19.29 14.75 3.55
C VAL A 155 -17.94 14.07 3.38
N LEU A 156 -17.20 14.37 2.31
CA LEU A 156 -15.88 13.78 2.05
C LEU A 156 -14.87 14.10 3.16
N GLN A 157 -14.86 15.34 3.65
CA GLN A 157 -14.01 15.72 4.78
C GLN A 157 -14.33 14.95 6.06
N GLN A 158 -15.62 14.79 6.39
CA GLN A 158 -16.02 14.00 7.56
C GLN A 158 -15.74 12.50 7.36
N LYS A 159 -15.87 12.02 6.12
CA LYS A 159 -15.56 10.64 5.74
C LYS A 159 -14.07 10.36 5.87
N GLU A 160 -13.18 11.26 5.45
CA GLU A 160 -11.74 11.02 5.59
C GLU A 160 -11.33 10.94 7.07
N LYS A 161 -11.87 11.83 7.91
CA LYS A 161 -11.67 11.77 9.37
C LYS A 161 -12.19 10.47 9.97
N ALA A 162 -13.39 10.04 9.58
CA ALA A 162 -13.96 8.78 10.06
C ALA A 162 -13.17 7.56 9.58
N LEU A 163 -12.63 7.59 8.36
CA LEU A 163 -11.79 6.52 7.84
C LEU A 163 -10.50 6.40 8.65
N GLU A 164 -9.84 7.51 8.95
CA GLU A 164 -8.65 7.55 9.81
C GLU A 164 -8.96 6.99 11.21
N GLU A 165 -10.06 7.43 11.83
CA GLU A 165 -10.54 6.89 13.11
C GLU A 165 -10.76 5.37 13.03
N PHE A 166 -11.37 4.86 11.95
CA PHE A 166 -11.62 3.43 11.80
C PHE A 166 -10.34 2.62 11.62
N VAL A 167 -9.40 3.09 10.81
CA VAL A 167 -8.10 2.46 10.58
C VAL A 167 -7.30 2.39 11.89
N MET A 168 -7.32 3.45 12.69
CA MET A 168 -6.65 3.48 13.99
C MET A 168 -7.34 2.63 15.06
N SER A 169 -8.65 2.40 14.92
CA SER A 169 -9.44 1.65 15.89
C SER A 169 -9.44 0.13 15.66
N LYS A 170 -10.06 -0.60 16.59
CA LYS A 170 -10.34 -2.03 16.43
C LYS A 170 -11.43 -2.35 15.40
N SER A 171 -12.16 -1.36 14.88
CA SER A 171 -13.38 -1.59 14.10
C SER A 171 -13.17 -2.31 12.77
N LEU A 172 -11.99 -2.16 12.13
CA LEU A 172 -11.70 -2.81 10.85
C LEU A 172 -11.01 -4.16 11.08
N PRO A 173 -11.64 -5.31 10.76
CA PRO A 173 -11.03 -6.61 11.00
C PRO A 173 -9.85 -6.86 10.05
N LEU A 174 -8.95 -7.76 10.46
CA LEU A 174 -7.94 -8.31 9.56
C LEU A 174 -8.62 -9.06 8.41
N ARG A 175 -7.97 -9.07 7.24
CA ARG A 175 -8.46 -9.81 6.08
C ARG A 175 -8.47 -11.31 6.39
N PRO A 176 -9.56 -12.03 6.06
CA PRO A 176 -9.61 -13.48 6.24
C PRO A 176 -8.43 -14.19 5.57
N GLY A 177 -7.79 -15.11 6.29
CA GLY A 177 -6.62 -15.86 5.84
C GLY A 177 -5.27 -15.21 6.12
N LEU A 178 -5.22 -13.94 6.54
CA LEU A 178 -3.96 -13.27 6.90
C LEU A 178 -3.26 -13.98 8.08
N GLU A 179 -4.01 -14.32 9.12
CA GLU A 179 -3.44 -14.97 10.32
C GLU A 179 -2.85 -16.34 9.98
N GLN A 180 -3.58 -17.14 9.20
CA GLN A 180 -3.10 -18.42 8.71
C GLN A 180 -1.86 -18.25 7.82
N PHE A 181 -1.85 -17.25 6.95
CA PHE A 181 -0.69 -16.94 6.12
C PHE A 181 0.56 -16.61 6.94
N ILE A 182 0.42 -15.80 8.00
CA ILE A 182 1.53 -15.47 8.91
C ILE A 182 2.03 -16.74 9.62
N ASP A 183 1.11 -17.57 10.11
CA ASP A 183 1.47 -18.82 10.78
C ASP A 183 2.22 -19.78 9.84
N ASP A 184 1.72 -19.96 8.62
CA ASP A 184 2.32 -20.82 7.60
C ASP A 184 3.72 -20.30 7.19
N ALA A 185 3.85 -19.00 6.93
CA ALA A 185 5.14 -18.39 6.58
C ALA A 185 6.18 -18.54 7.70
N TYR A 186 5.76 -18.32 8.95
CA TYR A 186 6.63 -18.51 10.11
C TYR A 186 7.10 -19.96 10.26
N ASN A 187 6.21 -20.93 10.07
CA ASN A 187 6.54 -22.36 10.15
C ASN A 187 7.52 -22.81 9.05
N GLU A 188 7.47 -22.16 7.88
CA GLU A 188 8.41 -22.36 6.77
C GLU A 188 9.70 -21.52 6.89
N GLY A 189 9.84 -20.74 7.96
CA GLY A 189 11.00 -19.88 8.19
C GLY A 189 11.09 -18.66 7.27
N VAL A 190 10.00 -18.29 6.60
CA VAL A 190 9.92 -17.13 5.69
C VAL A 190 9.58 -15.87 6.50
N PRO A 191 10.45 -14.84 6.53
CA PRO A 191 10.17 -13.60 7.24
C PRO A 191 8.96 -12.87 6.63
N VAL A 192 8.04 -12.44 7.49
CA VAL A 192 6.92 -11.57 7.12
C VAL A 192 7.15 -10.18 7.71
N VAL A 193 7.18 -9.18 6.82
CA VAL A 193 7.35 -7.77 7.18
C VAL A 193 6.05 -7.02 6.91
N ILE A 194 5.57 -6.23 7.86
CA ILE A 194 4.41 -5.35 7.71
C ILE A 194 4.92 -3.92 7.56
N LEU A 195 4.53 -3.26 6.47
CA LEU A 195 4.98 -1.91 6.14
C LEU A 195 3.93 -0.87 6.57
N THR A 196 4.18 -0.17 7.69
CA THR A 196 3.32 0.92 8.17
C THR A 196 3.82 2.30 7.70
N ALA A 197 5.11 2.44 7.41
CA ALA A 197 5.80 3.72 7.17
C ALA A 197 5.23 4.59 6.04
N TYR A 198 4.58 4.01 5.02
CA TYR A 198 4.01 4.78 3.91
C TYR A 198 2.50 4.64 3.75
N GLY A 199 1.83 3.95 4.69
CA GLY A 199 0.38 4.01 4.78
C GLY A 199 -0.07 5.41 5.17
N LYS A 200 -1.32 5.78 4.84
CA LYS A 200 -1.86 7.11 5.20
C LYS A 200 -1.76 7.42 6.69
N SER A 201 -1.92 6.38 7.51
CA SER A 201 -1.93 6.49 8.97
C SER A 201 -0.51 6.39 9.57
N GLY A 202 0.49 5.92 8.82
CA GLY A 202 1.86 5.81 9.32
C GLY A 202 1.96 4.92 10.56
N ASP A 203 2.75 5.33 11.56
CA ASP A 203 3.04 4.53 12.75
C ASP A 203 1.92 4.50 13.79
N ASN A 204 0.89 5.32 13.63
CA ASN A 204 -0.21 5.39 14.57
C ASN A 204 -1.05 4.09 14.60
N ILE A 205 -0.95 3.26 13.55
CA ILE A 205 -1.72 2.02 13.39
C ILE A 205 -1.01 0.81 13.96
N THR A 206 0.29 0.91 14.25
CA THR A 206 1.13 -0.20 14.73
C THR A 206 0.54 -0.87 15.96
N GLY A 207 0.05 -0.10 16.93
CA GLY A 207 -0.60 -0.64 18.13
C GLY A 207 -1.88 -1.43 17.82
N SER A 208 -2.72 -0.93 16.91
CA SER A 208 -3.95 -1.61 16.48
C SER A 208 -3.64 -2.92 15.74
N ILE A 209 -2.59 -2.94 14.91
CA ILE A 209 -2.15 -4.16 14.21
C ILE A 209 -1.67 -5.22 15.20
N MET A 210 -0.77 -4.86 16.12
CA MET A 210 -0.25 -5.81 17.13
C MET A 210 -1.38 -6.39 17.98
N GLU A 211 -2.31 -5.53 18.42
CA GLU A 211 -3.45 -5.99 19.22
C GLU A 211 -4.38 -6.92 18.44
N LYS A 212 -4.55 -6.72 17.13
CA LYS A 212 -5.36 -7.60 16.26
C LYS A 212 -4.69 -8.93 15.99
N LEU A 213 -3.37 -8.95 15.84
CA LEU A 213 -2.59 -10.17 15.64
C LEU A 213 -2.50 -11.00 16.93
N GLY A 214 -2.56 -10.33 18.08
CA GLY A 214 -2.33 -10.93 19.39
C GLY A 214 -0.84 -11.21 19.64
N ASP A 215 -0.50 -11.48 20.90
CA ASP A 215 0.89 -11.67 21.32
C ASP A 215 1.57 -12.83 20.57
N ASP A 216 0.84 -13.92 20.34
CA ASP A 216 1.33 -15.13 19.66
C ASP A 216 1.84 -14.86 18.24
N ARG A 217 1.20 -13.95 17.48
CA ARG A 217 1.59 -13.63 16.10
C ARG A 217 2.40 -12.37 15.97
N SER A 218 2.27 -11.45 16.92
CA SER A 218 3.06 -10.22 16.95
C SER A 218 4.57 -10.50 16.98
N ILE A 219 4.98 -11.59 17.64
CA ILE A 219 6.38 -12.05 17.65
C ILE A 219 6.85 -12.70 16.33
N LYS A 220 5.92 -13.06 15.44
CA LYS A 220 6.20 -13.77 14.17
C LYS A 220 6.40 -12.81 12.99
N VAL A 221 6.12 -11.52 13.18
CA VAL A 221 6.16 -10.50 12.14
C VAL A 221 7.14 -9.39 12.50
N ILE A 222 7.67 -8.73 11.49
CA ILE A 222 8.53 -7.55 11.62
C ILE A 222 7.69 -6.34 11.20
N ILE A 223 7.55 -5.34 12.06
CA ILE A 223 6.87 -4.08 11.67
C ILE A 223 7.92 -3.04 11.30
N VAL A 224 7.77 -2.44 10.13
CA VAL A 224 8.62 -1.35 9.65
C VAL A 224 7.78 -0.08 9.50
N GLY A 225 7.91 0.77 10.50
CA GLY A 225 7.35 2.12 10.56
C GLY A 225 8.37 3.20 10.18
N ASN A 226 7.98 4.47 10.33
CA ASN A 226 8.84 5.60 9.97
C ASN A 226 10.14 5.58 10.77
N LYS A 227 10.08 5.20 12.05
CA LYS A 227 11.26 5.10 12.90
C LYS A 227 12.24 4.05 12.39
N GLU A 228 11.75 2.88 12.01
CA GLU A 228 12.57 1.80 11.46
C GLU A 228 13.15 2.22 10.10
N VAL A 229 12.35 2.91 9.27
CA VAL A 229 12.85 3.50 8.02
C VAL A 229 13.98 4.49 8.28
N GLU A 230 13.83 5.43 9.21
CA GLU A 230 14.89 6.39 9.56
C GLU A 230 16.17 5.71 10.09
N GLN A 231 16.02 4.56 10.74
CA GLN A 231 17.14 3.81 11.31
C GLN A 231 17.84 2.89 10.28
N SER A 232 17.16 2.53 9.19
CA SER A 232 17.73 1.72 8.11
C SER A 232 18.91 2.41 7.41
N LEU A 233 19.82 1.63 6.84
CA LEU A 233 20.98 2.14 6.08
C LEU A 233 20.56 3.08 4.95
N TYR A 234 19.52 2.69 4.21
CA TYR A 234 19.02 3.50 3.11
C TYR A 234 18.30 4.77 3.60
N GLY A 235 17.52 4.67 4.68
CA GLY A 235 16.86 5.82 5.28
C GLY A 235 17.86 6.85 5.79
N GLN A 236 18.92 6.43 6.48
CA GLN A 236 19.99 7.34 6.92
C GLN A 236 20.67 8.06 5.74
N LEU A 237 20.88 7.36 4.63
CA LEU A 237 21.49 7.91 3.41
C LEU A 237 20.59 8.95 2.73
N VAL A 238 19.29 8.66 2.57
CA VAL A 238 18.35 9.48 1.79
C VAL A 238 17.70 10.59 2.61
N LEU A 239 17.44 10.34 3.90
CA LEU A 239 16.88 11.32 4.83
C LEU A 239 17.95 12.22 5.46
N GLY A 240 19.22 12.04 5.12
CA GLY A 240 20.28 13.00 5.45
C GLY A 240 20.71 12.99 6.92
N LYS A 241 20.50 11.88 7.66
CA LYS A 241 20.91 11.76 9.08
C LYS A 241 22.41 11.48 9.25
N VAL A 242 23.24 11.98 8.33
CA VAL A 242 24.67 12.21 8.56
C VAL A 242 24.84 13.69 8.90
N ILE A 243 24.62 14.02 10.17
CA ILE A 243 25.09 15.25 10.84
C ILE A 243 24.74 16.56 10.11
N ALA A 244 23.46 16.93 10.06
CA ALA A 244 23.06 18.33 9.85
C ALA A 244 22.29 18.82 11.08
N SER A 245 22.83 19.84 11.75
CA SER A 245 22.20 20.53 12.88
C SER A 245 20.85 21.12 12.47
N GLY A 246 19.81 20.91 13.27
CA GLY A 246 18.39 21.06 12.90
C GLY A 246 17.88 22.41 12.37
N LEU A 247 18.71 23.45 12.28
CA LEU A 247 18.33 24.73 11.65
C LEU A 247 18.39 24.68 10.12
N ASP A 248 19.39 24.01 9.55
CA ASP A 248 19.56 23.93 8.09
C ASP A 248 18.50 23.02 7.44
N GLU A 249 18.06 21.99 8.18
CA GLU A 249 17.01 21.07 7.75
C GLU A 249 15.62 21.73 7.77
N GLU A 250 15.32 22.53 8.80
CA GLU A 250 14.06 23.29 8.87
C GLU A 250 13.96 24.32 7.75
N LEU A 251 15.06 25.04 7.47
CA LEU A 251 15.15 25.99 6.37
C LEU A 251 15.02 25.30 5.00
N ALA A 252 15.67 24.15 4.79
CA ALA A 252 15.58 23.40 3.55
C ALA A 252 14.18 22.82 3.31
N ASN A 253 13.51 22.35 4.36
CA ASN A 253 12.14 21.85 4.28
C ASN A 253 11.13 22.97 4.02
N GLU A 254 11.31 24.14 4.62
CA GLU A 254 10.47 25.31 4.35
C GLU A 254 10.70 25.85 2.93
N ALA A 255 11.95 25.89 2.47
CA ALA A 255 12.27 26.25 1.09
C ALA A 255 11.64 25.29 0.07
N LYS A 256 11.70 23.96 0.32
CA LYS A 256 11.01 22.96 -0.53
C LYS A 256 9.50 23.17 -0.55
N ARG A 257 8.89 23.42 0.62
CA ARG A 257 7.44 23.72 0.70
C ARG A 257 7.07 24.97 -0.08
N ALA A 258 7.85 26.05 0.06
CA ALA A 258 7.63 27.29 -0.69
C ALA A 258 7.75 27.09 -2.21
N VAL A 259 8.78 26.36 -2.66
CA VAL A 259 8.96 26.01 -4.08
C VAL A 259 7.81 25.15 -4.61
N SER A 260 7.35 24.16 -3.83
CA SER A 260 6.21 23.32 -4.20
C SER A 260 4.92 24.12 -4.34
N ALA A 261 4.66 25.02 -3.38
CA ALA A 261 3.50 25.91 -3.41
C ALA A 261 3.50 26.81 -4.64
N GLU A 262 4.66 27.38 -5.01
CA GLU A 262 4.78 28.24 -6.18
C GLU A 262 4.65 27.46 -7.49
N LYS A 263 5.25 26.25 -7.57
CA LYS A 263 5.06 25.34 -8.71
C LYS A 263 3.59 24.99 -8.90
N GLN A 264 2.85 24.77 -7.81
CA GLN A 264 1.42 24.49 -7.85
C GLN A 264 0.60 25.72 -8.26
N ARG A 265 0.99 26.92 -7.84
CA ARG A 265 0.37 28.19 -8.27
C ARG A 265 0.49 28.38 -9.77
N LEU A 266 1.71 28.27 -10.30
CA LEU A 266 1.99 28.39 -11.74
C LEU A 266 1.24 27.32 -12.56
N ALA A 267 1.20 26.09 -12.05
CA ALA A 267 0.45 25.02 -12.68
C ALA A 267 -1.05 25.32 -12.80
N LYS A 268 -1.68 25.84 -11.73
CA LYS A 268 -3.09 26.24 -11.75
C LYS A 268 -3.35 27.39 -12.73
N GLU A 269 -2.43 28.35 -12.80
CA GLU A 269 -2.50 29.48 -13.72
C GLU A 269 -2.46 29.01 -15.19
N VAL A 270 -1.49 28.14 -15.53
CA VAL A 270 -1.37 27.54 -16.87
C VAL A 270 -2.58 26.66 -17.21
N ALA A 271 -3.04 25.85 -16.25
CA ALA A 271 -4.22 25.01 -16.41
C ALA A 271 -5.50 25.82 -16.70
N SER A 272 -5.68 26.93 -15.98
CA SER A 272 -6.78 27.88 -16.20
C SER A 272 -6.72 28.50 -17.60
N MET A 273 -5.53 28.89 -18.05
CA MET A 273 -5.33 29.45 -19.40
C MET A 273 -5.63 28.44 -20.50
N LEU A 274 -5.34 27.15 -20.25
CA LEU A 274 -5.57 26.05 -21.19
C LEU A 274 -6.94 25.40 -21.07
N LYS A 275 -7.82 25.86 -20.15
CA LYS A 275 -9.11 25.22 -19.81
C LYS A 275 -8.98 23.73 -19.44
N LEU A 276 -7.87 23.35 -18.82
CA LEU A 276 -7.62 22.01 -18.32
C LEU A 276 -7.76 22.00 -16.80
N SER A 277 -8.32 20.93 -16.25
CA SER A 277 -8.18 20.63 -14.82
C SER A 277 -6.88 19.85 -14.62
N VAL A 278 -5.93 20.40 -13.86
CA VAL A 278 -4.68 19.72 -13.54
C VAL A 278 -4.58 19.58 -12.02
N GLU A 279 -4.65 18.34 -11.54
CA GLU A 279 -4.10 17.98 -10.23
C GLU A 279 -2.62 17.67 -10.42
N ILE A 280 -1.75 18.67 -10.18
CA ILE A 280 -0.31 18.38 -10.06
C ILE A 280 -0.09 17.84 -8.67
N ASP A 281 0.02 16.52 -8.58
CA ASP A 281 0.37 15.85 -7.35
C ASP A 281 1.90 15.90 -7.14
N THR A 282 2.40 17.06 -6.69
CA THR A 282 3.79 17.17 -6.20
C THR A 282 4.06 16.27 -4.99
N SER A 283 3.00 15.82 -4.31
CA SER A 283 3.10 14.82 -3.24
C SER A 283 3.53 13.44 -3.75
N SER A 284 3.33 13.14 -5.04
CA SER A 284 3.60 11.80 -5.61
C SER A 284 5.08 11.42 -5.62
N SER A 285 5.99 12.37 -5.87
CA SER A 285 7.44 12.11 -5.85
C SER A 285 7.99 11.96 -4.43
N GLU A 286 7.50 12.76 -3.48
CA GLU A 286 7.85 12.63 -2.06
C GLU A 286 7.24 11.36 -1.46
N SER A 287 6.02 11.01 -1.87
CA SER A 287 5.34 9.76 -1.53
C SER A 287 6.12 8.56 -2.07
N LEU A 288 6.55 8.58 -3.33
CA LEU A 288 7.32 7.48 -3.92
C LEU A 288 8.68 7.29 -3.22
N ALA A 289 9.38 8.37 -2.86
CA ALA A 289 10.63 8.29 -2.11
C ALA A 289 10.44 7.62 -0.74
N LYS A 290 9.36 7.95 -0.02
CA LYS A 290 8.99 7.29 1.25
C LYS A 290 8.71 5.81 1.06
N ILE A 291 7.95 5.45 0.01
CA ILE A 291 7.65 4.04 -0.31
C ILE A 291 8.94 3.27 -0.61
N VAL A 292 9.83 3.82 -1.44
CA VAL A 292 11.12 3.22 -1.78
C VAL A 292 11.97 3.02 -0.52
N ALA A 293 12.04 4.01 0.36
CA ALA A 293 12.78 3.90 1.62
C ALA A 293 12.20 2.80 2.53
N ALA A 294 10.87 2.74 2.64
CA ALA A 294 10.18 1.71 3.42
C ALA A 294 10.39 0.29 2.88
N LEU A 295 10.32 0.10 1.56
CA LEU A 295 10.56 -1.21 0.94
C LEU A 295 12.00 -1.68 1.15
N ARG A 296 12.97 -0.77 1.03
CA ARG A 296 14.39 -1.09 1.27
C ARG A 296 14.66 -1.39 2.76
N ALA A 297 14.08 -0.61 3.66
CA ALA A 297 14.14 -0.89 5.09
C ALA A 297 13.51 -2.25 5.41
N GLY A 298 12.34 -2.55 4.84
CA GLY A 298 11.68 -3.84 5.01
C GLY A 298 12.58 -5.03 4.61
N ALA A 299 13.25 -4.93 3.48
CA ALA A 299 14.22 -5.94 3.05
C ALA A 299 15.43 -6.05 4.00
N GLU A 300 15.96 -4.90 4.45
CA GLU A 300 17.07 -4.84 5.43
C GLU A 300 16.70 -5.52 6.76
N TYR A 301 15.55 -5.20 7.34
CA TYR A 301 15.10 -5.81 8.60
C TYR A 301 14.74 -7.29 8.44
N ALA A 302 14.31 -7.72 7.26
CA ALA A 302 14.15 -9.14 6.94
C ALA A 302 15.49 -9.88 6.79
N GLY A 303 16.60 -9.17 6.60
CA GLY A 303 17.90 -9.74 6.27
C GLY A 303 17.97 -10.34 4.86
N ILE A 304 17.04 -9.97 3.97
CA ILE A 304 16.90 -10.53 2.62
C ILE A 304 17.18 -9.44 1.57
N PRO A 305 17.96 -9.74 0.50
CA PRO A 305 18.14 -8.79 -0.61
C PRO A 305 16.80 -8.36 -1.21
N VAL A 306 16.67 -7.09 -1.58
CA VAL A 306 15.43 -6.52 -2.13
C VAL A 306 14.84 -7.34 -3.30
N CYS A 307 15.70 -7.87 -4.19
CA CYS A 307 15.29 -8.69 -5.33
C CYS A 307 14.68 -10.05 -4.95
N ASN A 308 14.95 -10.49 -3.72
CA ASN A 308 14.45 -11.72 -3.12
C ASN A 308 13.28 -11.45 -2.15
N CYS A 309 12.83 -10.20 -2.02
CA CYS A 309 11.60 -9.89 -1.31
C CYS A 309 10.42 -9.92 -2.28
N VAL A 310 9.23 -10.31 -1.81
CA VAL A 310 7.98 -10.19 -2.56
C VAL A 310 7.07 -9.21 -1.84
N LEU A 311 6.68 -8.14 -2.52
CA LEU A 311 5.68 -7.19 -2.01
C LEU A 311 4.27 -7.71 -2.32
N VAL A 312 3.44 -7.85 -1.30
CA VAL A 312 1.99 -7.95 -1.47
C VAL A 312 1.42 -6.53 -1.36
N ALA A 313 1.00 -5.98 -2.49
CA ALA A 313 0.55 -4.59 -2.61
C ALA A 313 -0.98 -4.51 -2.77
N GLY A 314 -1.60 -3.60 -2.02
CA GLY A 314 -2.99 -3.20 -2.16
C GLY A 314 -3.16 -1.89 -2.94
N SER A 315 -2.07 -1.15 -3.14
CA SER A 315 -2.06 0.17 -3.77
C SER A 315 -1.23 0.23 -5.07
N GLN A 316 -1.60 1.15 -5.99
CA GLN A 316 -0.81 1.38 -7.21
C GLN A 316 0.54 2.03 -6.91
N SER A 317 0.61 2.89 -5.89
CA SER A 317 1.85 3.51 -5.43
C SER A 317 2.82 2.48 -4.85
N GLY A 318 2.32 1.50 -4.12
CA GLY A 318 3.07 0.31 -3.68
C GLY A 318 3.71 -0.45 -4.83
N VAL A 319 2.93 -0.76 -5.87
CA VAL A 319 3.41 -1.44 -7.09
C VAL A 319 4.49 -0.61 -7.80
N ALA A 320 4.29 0.71 -7.91
CA ALA A 320 5.28 1.61 -8.50
C ALA A 320 6.59 1.61 -7.69
N GLY A 321 6.50 1.65 -6.36
CA GLY A 321 7.64 1.54 -5.46
C GLY A 321 8.38 0.21 -5.57
N GLY A 322 7.65 -0.91 -5.58
CA GLY A 322 8.22 -2.24 -5.75
C GLY A 322 8.94 -2.38 -7.08
N THR A 323 8.34 -1.89 -8.17
CA THR A 323 8.95 -1.86 -9.50
C THR A 323 10.25 -1.03 -9.50
N GLN A 324 10.24 0.14 -8.87
CA GLN A 324 11.39 1.05 -8.78
C GLN A 324 12.60 0.41 -8.07
N VAL A 325 12.35 -0.47 -7.09
CA VAL A 325 13.43 -1.14 -6.34
C VAL A 325 13.76 -2.54 -6.86
N GLY A 326 13.07 -3.02 -7.90
CA GLY A 326 13.27 -4.35 -8.46
C GLY A 326 12.70 -5.49 -7.60
N MET A 327 11.67 -5.20 -6.80
CA MET A 327 10.99 -6.16 -5.94
C MET A 327 9.75 -6.72 -6.65
N PRO A 328 9.64 -8.05 -6.87
CA PRO A 328 8.43 -8.68 -7.36
C PRO A 328 7.19 -8.29 -6.56
N CYS A 329 6.08 -8.00 -7.26
CA CYS A 329 4.84 -7.55 -6.64
C CYS A 329 3.68 -8.52 -6.92
N VAL A 330 2.98 -8.93 -5.87
CA VAL A 330 1.67 -9.59 -5.93
C VAL A 330 0.61 -8.56 -5.60
N VAL A 331 -0.27 -8.25 -6.56
CA VAL A 331 -1.33 -7.25 -6.36
C VAL A 331 -2.58 -7.93 -5.80
N LEU A 332 -2.98 -7.54 -4.59
CA LEU A 332 -4.22 -7.98 -3.99
C LEU A 332 -5.32 -6.96 -4.29
N ARG A 333 -6.33 -7.37 -5.06
CA ARG A 333 -7.48 -6.52 -5.39
C ARG A 333 -8.68 -6.87 -4.51
N SER A 334 -9.32 -5.84 -3.95
CA SER A 334 -10.65 -6.01 -3.37
C SER A 334 -11.65 -6.38 -4.47
N ARG A 335 -12.44 -7.43 -4.23
CA ARG A 335 -13.48 -7.91 -5.13
C ARG A 335 -14.71 -7.01 -5.12
#